data_AF-A0A6I7XWL5-F1
#
_entry.id   AF-A0A6I7XWL5-F1
#
_cell.length_a   1.000
_cell.length_b   1.000
_cell.length_c   1.000
_cell.angle_alpha   90.00
_cell.angle_beta   90.00
_cell.angle_gamma   90.00
#
_symmetry.space_group_name_H-M   'P 1'
#
loop_
_entity.id
_entity.type
_entity.pdbx_description
1 polymer ?
#
loop_
_entity_poly.entity_id
_entity_poly.type
_entity_poly.pdbx_seq_one_letter_code
_entity_poly.pdbx_strand_id
1 'polypeptide(L)'
;MTAARRNGPALTRAIMETTLELGQELGYAKLSIEAIAARAGVGKHTIYRRWPSKGTLLLDSLLSLSESTLDYPHTEDVVADLRQQIYEAIDLLAGPSFRPLFQALVGEAQHDPGVAAALNERFITPQADKTVARLRTAQAEGRLSPDFDLDLSMALLSGPLYFQLLITQEPLTHAYVDRVLDALFAGMAKRA
;
A
#
# COMPACT_ATOMS: atom_id res chain seq x y z
N MET A 1 -13.61 16.20 34.30
CA MET A 1 -13.35 16.92 33.05
C MET A 1 -14.03 16.19 31.91
N THR A 2 -15.17 16.69 31.44
CA THR A 2 -15.99 16.06 30.41
C THR A 2 -15.25 16.18 29.08
N ALA A 3 -14.79 15.05 28.53
CA ALA A 3 -14.11 15.03 27.24
C ALA A 3 -15.01 15.68 26.18
N ALA A 4 -14.52 16.75 25.55
CA ALA A 4 -15.22 17.42 24.46
C ALA A 4 -15.60 16.38 23.39
N ARG A 5 -16.88 16.32 23.02
CA ARG A 5 -17.41 15.38 22.05
C ARG A 5 -16.69 15.59 20.72
N ARG A 6 -15.75 14.70 20.37
CA ARG A 6 -15.03 14.76 19.09
C ARG A 6 -16.04 14.73 17.93
N ASN A 7 -15.93 15.67 16.99
CA ASN A 7 -16.74 15.70 15.78
C ASN A 7 -16.46 14.47 14.89
N GLY A 8 -17.38 14.13 13.98
CA GLY A 8 -17.32 12.92 13.16
C GLY A 8 -15.96 12.59 12.53
N PRO A 9 -15.28 13.53 11.85
CA PRO A 9 -13.96 13.28 11.25
C PRO A 9 -12.84 13.09 12.27
N ALA A 10 -12.79 13.92 13.32
CA ALA A 10 -11.79 13.82 14.38
C ALA A 10 -11.91 12.50 15.16
N LEU A 11 -13.13 12.01 15.34
CA LEU A 11 -13.39 10.70 15.93
C LEU A 11 -12.88 9.56 15.06
N THR A 12 -13.12 9.63 13.74
CA THR A 12 -12.61 8.65 12.78
C THR A 12 -11.10 8.56 12.82
N ARG A 13 -10.42 9.70 12.76
CA ARG A 13 -8.96 9.75 12.86
C ARG A 13 -8.43 9.12 14.14
N ALA A 14 -9.02 9.48 15.29
CA ALA A 14 -8.62 8.91 16.57
C ALA A 14 -8.79 7.37 16.62
N ILE A 15 -9.84 6.82 15.99
CA ILE A 15 -10.05 5.38 15.92
C ILE A 15 -8.98 4.71 15.03
N MET A 16 -8.64 5.32 13.89
CA MET A 16 -7.60 4.81 12.99
C MET A 16 -6.21 4.86 13.63
N GLU A 17 -5.85 5.98 14.26
CA GLU A 17 -4.60 6.13 15.04
C GLU A 17 -4.51 5.06 16.14
N THR A 18 -5.59 4.90 16.93
CA THR A 18 -5.67 3.85 17.97
C THR A 18 -5.50 2.45 17.39
N THR A 19 -6.03 2.21 16.17
CA THR A 19 -5.90 0.92 15.49
C THR A 19 -4.45 0.64 15.09
N LEU A 20 -3.74 1.64 14.57
CA LEU A 20 -2.32 1.53 14.21
C LEU A 20 -1.45 1.32 15.45
N GLU A 21 -1.69 2.06 16.52
CA GLU A 21 -0.98 1.94 17.81
C GLU A 21 -1.15 0.54 18.40
N LEU A 22 -2.41 0.09 18.59
CA LEU A 22 -2.69 -1.24 19.13
C LEU A 22 -2.21 -2.35 18.20
N GLY A 23 -2.29 -2.16 16.90
CA GLY A 23 -1.78 -3.10 15.91
C GLY A 23 -0.26 -3.29 16.04
N GLN A 24 0.48 -2.21 16.28
CA GLN A 24 1.93 -2.25 16.53
C GLN A 24 2.26 -2.86 17.91
N GLU A 25 1.49 -2.51 18.95
CA GLU A 25 1.69 -3.02 20.32
C GLU A 25 1.42 -4.53 20.43
N LEU A 26 0.33 -5.01 19.81
CA LEU A 26 -0.22 -6.35 20.08
C LEU A 26 -0.04 -7.33 18.89
N GLY A 27 0.20 -6.81 17.70
CA GLY A 27 0.09 -7.55 16.45
C GLY A 27 -1.37 -7.77 16.02
N TYR A 28 -1.57 -7.98 14.72
CA TYR A 28 -2.90 -8.07 14.12
C TYR A 28 -3.77 -9.21 14.68
N ALA A 29 -3.17 -10.36 15.02
CA ALA A 29 -3.88 -11.52 15.55
C ALA A 29 -4.58 -11.22 16.89
N LYS A 30 -3.96 -10.39 17.74
CA LYS A 30 -4.50 -10.01 19.07
C LYS A 30 -5.34 -8.74 19.02
N LEU A 31 -5.28 -7.99 17.93
CA LEU A 31 -6.10 -6.79 17.72
C LEU A 31 -7.59 -7.16 17.62
N SER A 32 -8.44 -6.40 18.32
CA SER A 32 -9.89 -6.58 18.34
C SER A 32 -10.64 -5.25 18.32
N ILE A 33 -11.87 -5.24 17.80
CA ILE A 33 -12.73 -4.05 17.81
C ILE A 33 -13.04 -3.63 19.26
N GLU A 34 -13.14 -4.60 20.18
CA GLU A 34 -13.27 -4.39 21.62
C GLU A 34 -12.13 -3.55 22.18
N ALA A 35 -10.89 -3.95 21.91
CA ALA A 35 -9.70 -3.28 22.42
C ALA A 35 -9.57 -1.87 21.83
N ILE A 36 -9.84 -1.73 20.53
CA ILE A 36 -9.83 -0.43 19.83
C ILE A 36 -10.90 0.49 20.42
N ALA A 37 -12.13 -0.01 20.59
CA ALA A 37 -13.24 0.75 21.15
C ALA A 37 -12.92 1.25 22.58
N ALA A 38 -12.39 0.36 23.42
CA ALA A 38 -11.99 0.69 24.79
C ALA A 38 -10.89 1.75 24.83
N ARG A 39 -9.83 1.60 24.02
CA ARG A 39 -8.70 2.55 23.96
C ARG A 39 -9.12 3.90 23.37
N ALA A 40 -9.95 3.90 22.34
CA ALA A 40 -10.44 5.12 21.70
C ALA A 40 -11.56 5.83 22.50
N GLY A 41 -12.09 5.20 23.55
CA GLY A 41 -13.18 5.73 24.38
C GLY A 41 -14.52 5.80 23.66
N VAL A 42 -14.81 4.82 22.79
CA VAL A 42 -16.04 4.76 21.98
C VAL A 42 -16.77 3.43 22.17
N GLY A 43 -18.08 3.39 21.90
CA GLY A 43 -18.81 2.13 21.83
C GLY A 43 -18.55 1.39 20.51
N LYS A 44 -18.57 0.04 20.53
CA LYS A 44 -18.35 -0.81 19.34
C LYS A 44 -19.26 -0.46 18.16
N HIS A 45 -20.53 -0.13 18.45
CA HIS A 45 -21.51 0.29 17.43
C HIS A 45 -21.05 1.53 16.64
N THR A 46 -20.28 2.42 17.27
CA THR A 46 -19.70 3.60 16.59
C THR A 46 -18.67 3.19 15.54
N ILE A 47 -17.91 2.13 15.79
CA ILE A 47 -16.92 1.57 14.86
C ILE A 47 -17.64 0.80 13.75
N TYR A 48 -18.52 -0.15 14.11
CA TYR A 48 -19.23 -0.99 13.13
C TYR A 48 -20.08 -0.22 12.12
N ARG A 49 -20.58 0.96 12.50
CA ARG A 49 -21.30 1.83 11.56
C ARG A 49 -20.44 2.30 10.38
N ARG A 50 -19.12 2.35 10.54
CA ARG A 50 -18.17 2.83 9.51
C ARG A 50 -17.36 1.68 8.92
N TRP A 51 -16.96 0.73 9.74
CA TRP A 51 -16.12 -0.40 9.33
C TRP A 51 -16.81 -1.71 9.67
N PRO A 52 -17.30 -2.46 8.67
CA PRO A 52 -17.99 -3.73 8.91
C PRO A 52 -17.08 -4.81 9.51
N SER A 53 -15.76 -4.69 9.36
CA SER A 53 -14.78 -5.66 9.89
C SER A 53 -13.51 -5.00 10.43
N LYS A 54 -12.74 -5.74 11.23
CA LYS A 54 -11.40 -5.29 11.70
C LYS A 54 -10.45 -5.06 10.52
N GLY A 55 -10.53 -5.89 9.47
CA GLY A 55 -9.70 -5.74 8.28
C GLY A 55 -10.00 -4.46 7.49
N THR A 56 -11.29 -4.10 7.33
CA THR A 56 -11.66 -2.85 6.67
C THR A 56 -11.27 -1.61 7.48
N LEU A 57 -11.32 -1.68 8.81
CA LEU A 57 -10.76 -0.63 9.68
C LEU A 57 -9.22 -0.55 9.55
N LEU A 58 -8.52 -1.68 9.51
CA LEU A 58 -7.06 -1.69 9.34
C LEU A 58 -6.66 -1.11 7.99
N LEU A 59 -7.37 -1.43 6.91
CA LEU A 59 -7.14 -0.86 5.59
C LEU A 59 -7.23 0.67 5.63
N ASP A 60 -8.33 1.22 6.14
CA ASP A 60 -8.49 2.69 6.26
C ASP A 60 -7.37 3.31 7.10
N SER A 61 -7.00 2.64 8.18
CA SER A 61 -5.94 3.10 9.06
C SER A 61 -4.59 3.15 8.33
N LEU A 62 -4.26 2.13 7.54
CA LEU A 62 -3.04 2.11 6.73
C LEU A 62 -3.08 3.14 5.59
N LEU A 63 -4.22 3.30 4.93
CA LEU A 63 -4.38 4.30 3.87
C LEU A 63 -4.21 5.72 4.39
N SER A 64 -4.57 5.99 5.65
CA SER A 64 -4.33 7.28 6.29
C SER A 64 -2.84 7.61 6.48
N LEU A 65 -1.96 6.61 6.44
CA LEU A 65 -0.50 6.79 6.45
C LEU A 65 0.08 7.02 5.05
N SER A 66 -0.63 6.62 4.00
CA SER A 66 -0.14 6.65 2.61
C SER A 66 -0.65 7.83 1.79
N GLU A 67 -1.39 8.77 2.40
CA GLU A 67 -2.16 9.82 1.71
C GLU A 67 -1.36 10.82 0.85
N SER A 68 -0.03 10.68 0.65
CA SER A 68 0.72 11.71 -0.12
C SER A 68 2.05 11.34 -0.82
N THR A 69 2.41 10.07 -1.03
CA THR A 69 3.83 9.77 -1.37
C THR A 69 4.10 8.86 -2.57
N LEU A 70 3.13 8.55 -3.44
CA LEU A 70 3.35 7.56 -4.51
C LEU A 70 2.95 8.05 -5.91
N ASP A 71 3.18 9.33 -6.19
CA ASP A 71 3.01 9.89 -7.54
C ASP A 71 4.29 9.74 -8.34
N TYR A 72 4.17 9.64 -9.66
CA TYR A 72 5.34 9.54 -10.54
C TYR A 72 5.90 10.93 -10.82
N PRO A 73 7.23 11.10 -10.78
CA PRO A 73 7.86 12.21 -11.48
C PRO A 73 7.52 12.11 -12.98
N HIS A 74 7.53 13.26 -13.65
CA HIS A 74 7.26 13.36 -15.08
C HIS A 74 8.49 13.93 -15.80
N THR A 75 9.61 13.19 -15.76
CA THR A 75 10.86 13.59 -16.41
C THR A 75 10.99 12.95 -17.80
N GLU A 76 12.07 13.27 -18.51
CA GLU A 76 12.40 12.66 -19.80
C GLU A 76 12.91 11.21 -19.66
N ASP A 77 13.29 10.77 -18.46
CA ASP A 77 13.71 9.39 -18.19
C ASP A 77 12.61 8.63 -17.42
N VAL A 78 11.81 7.87 -18.17
CA VAL A 78 10.72 7.07 -17.59
C VAL A 78 11.24 5.99 -16.63
N VAL A 79 12.43 5.44 -16.86
CA VAL A 79 12.99 4.39 -16.00
C VAL A 79 13.43 5.01 -14.66
N ALA A 80 14.02 6.20 -14.69
CA ALA A 80 14.31 6.96 -13.48
C ALA A 80 13.04 7.31 -12.69
N ASP A 81 11.97 7.73 -13.38
CA ASP A 81 10.69 8.04 -12.72
C ASP A 81 10.08 6.80 -12.04
N LEU A 82 10.10 5.64 -12.72
CA LEU A 82 9.64 4.37 -12.14
C LEU A 82 10.47 3.98 -10.92
N ARG A 83 11.80 4.10 -11.03
CA ARG A 83 12.73 3.79 -9.93
C ARG A 83 12.44 4.63 -8.70
N GLN A 84 12.30 5.94 -8.87
CA GLN A 84 12.03 6.86 -7.77
C GLN A 84 10.70 6.54 -7.08
N GLN A 85 9.65 6.28 -7.86
CA GLN A 85 8.34 5.94 -7.29
C GLN A 85 8.37 4.60 -6.54
N ILE A 86 9.12 3.61 -7.05
CA ILE A 86 9.26 2.32 -6.36
C ILE A 86 10.10 2.47 -5.09
N TYR A 87 11.11 3.34 -5.06
CA TYR A 87 11.83 3.67 -3.82
C TYR A 87 10.91 4.22 -2.75
N GLU A 88 10.06 5.18 -3.10
CA GLU A 88 9.07 5.73 -2.18
C GLU A 88 8.07 4.65 -1.69
N ALA A 89 7.66 3.74 -2.59
CA ALA A 89 6.82 2.60 -2.23
C ALA A 89 7.50 1.64 -1.25
N ILE A 90 8.76 1.29 -1.49
CA ILE A 90 9.46 0.34 -0.62
C ILE A 90 9.90 0.97 0.70
N ASP A 91 10.18 2.28 0.76
CA ASP A 91 10.48 2.96 2.01
C ASP A 91 9.26 2.98 2.93
N LEU A 92 8.06 3.17 2.35
CA LEU A 92 6.80 2.99 3.08
C LEU A 92 6.62 1.54 3.54
N LEU A 93 6.78 0.56 2.64
CA LEU A 93 6.60 -0.87 2.94
C LEU A 93 7.65 -1.43 3.91
N ALA A 94 8.85 -0.85 3.96
CA ALA A 94 9.92 -1.21 4.88
C ALA A 94 9.78 -0.51 6.24
N GLY A 95 8.92 0.51 6.33
CA GLY A 95 8.68 1.27 7.56
C GLY A 95 8.24 0.38 8.72
N PRO A 96 8.85 0.49 9.92
CA PRO A 96 8.62 -0.45 11.03
C PRO A 96 7.17 -0.46 11.52
N SER A 97 6.46 0.66 11.41
CA SER A 97 5.05 0.78 11.78
C SER A 97 4.09 0.27 10.69
N PHE A 98 4.50 0.33 9.42
CA PHE A 98 3.65 0.00 8.27
C PHE A 98 3.79 -1.47 7.88
N ARG A 99 5.03 -1.97 7.79
CA ARG A 99 5.38 -3.31 7.33
C ARG A 99 4.53 -4.44 7.96
N PRO A 100 4.53 -4.64 9.29
CA PRO A 100 3.85 -5.79 9.90
C PRO A 100 2.32 -5.70 9.74
N LEU A 101 1.78 -4.49 9.75
CA LEU A 101 0.34 -4.24 9.58
C LEU A 101 -0.10 -4.49 8.13
N PHE A 102 0.71 -4.06 7.16
CA PHE A 102 0.43 -4.32 5.75
C PHE A 102 0.50 -5.81 5.43
N GLN A 103 1.52 -6.53 5.91
CA GLN A 103 1.60 -8.00 5.76
C GLN A 103 0.36 -8.70 6.35
N ALA A 104 -0.10 -8.25 7.52
CA ALA A 104 -1.30 -8.78 8.14
C ALA A 104 -2.58 -8.48 7.34
N LEU A 105 -2.69 -7.28 6.77
CA LEU A 105 -3.82 -6.91 5.90
C LEU A 105 -3.87 -7.79 4.65
N VAL A 106 -2.74 -8.05 4.00
CA VAL A 106 -2.66 -8.95 2.83
C VAL A 106 -3.08 -10.37 3.22
N GLY A 107 -2.67 -10.85 4.40
CA GLY A 107 -3.10 -12.14 4.95
C GLY A 107 -4.60 -12.21 5.23
N GLU A 108 -5.18 -11.16 5.82
CA GLU A 108 -6.62 -11.06 6.06
C GLU A 108 -7.40 -11.09 4.74
N ALA A 109 -6.92 -10.39 3.71
CA ALA A 109 -7.55 -10.36 2.39
C ALA A 109 -7.66 -11.76 1.73
N GLN A 110 -6.84 -12.73 2.14
CA GLN A 110 -6.97 -14.12 1.65
C GLN A 110 -8.18 -14.86 2.24
N HIS A 111 -8.77 -14.35 3.33
CA HIS A 111 -9.83 -14.99 4.09
C HIS A 111 -11.12 -14.16 4.15
N ASP A 112 -11.04 -12.84 3.98
CA ASP A 112 -12.19 -11.92 3.91
C ASP A 112 -12.29 -11.28 2.51
N PRO A 113 -13.25 -11.72 1.66
CA PRO A 113 -13.46 -11.15 0.33
C PRO A 113 -13.80 -9.65 0.32
N GLY A 114 -14.42 -9.14 1.40
CA GLY A 114 -14.72 -7.72 1.54
C GLY A 114 -13.46 -6.89 1.74
N VAL A 115 -12.50 -7.41 2.52
CA VAL A 115 -11.17 -6.80 2.68
C VAL A 115 -10.38 -6.87 1.37
N ALA A 116 -10.41 -8.02 0.68
CA ALA A 116 -9.77 -8.17 -0.62
C ALA A 116 -10.29 -7.17 -1.65
N ALA A 117 -11.62 -7.06 -1.78
CA ALA A 117 -12.25 -6.12 -2.71
C ALA A 117 -11.86 -4.68 -2.37
N ALA A 118 -11.96 -4.29 -1.09
CA ALA A 118 -11.61 -2.95 -0.66
C ALA A 118 -10.12 -2.61 -0.87
N LEU A 119 -9.21 -3.55 -0.60
CA LEU A 119 -7.78 -3.37 -0.84
C LEU A 119 -7.49 -3.19 -2.34
N ASN A 120 -8.11 -3.99 -3.20
CA ASN A 120 -7.95 -3.85 -4.65
C ASN A 120 -8.48 -2.52 -5.15
N GLU A 121 -9.74 -2.20 -4.85
CA GLU A 121 -10.42 -1.00 -5.32
C GLU A 121 -9.74 0.29 -4.85
N ARG A 122 -9.30 0.33 -3.59
CA ARG A 122 -8.89 1.59 -2.95
C ARG A 122 -7.39 1.80 -2.88
N PHE A 123 -6.60 0.77 -3.19
CA PHE A 123 -5.15 0.86 -3.15
C PHE A 123 -4.50 0.29 -4.41
N ILE A 124 -4.74 -0.98 -4.75
CA ILE A 124 -4.01 -1.64 -5.85
C ILE A 124 -4.38 -1.02 -7.21
N THR A 125 -5.67 -0.88 -7.51
CA THR A 125 -6.13 -0.32 -8.79
C THR A 125 -5.67 1.13 -8.98
N PRO A 126 -5.83 2.05 -8.01
CA PRO A 126 -5.29 3.41 -8.14
C PRO A 126 -3.79 3.47 -8.43
N GLN A 127 -2.99 2.60 -7.80
CA GLN A 127 -1.55 2.55 -8.03
C GLN A 127 -1.21 1.96 -9.41
N ALA A 128 -1.95 0.93 -9.85
CA ALA A 128 -1.83 0.39 -11.20
C ALA A 128 -2.17 1.45 -12.26
N ASP A 129 -3.26 2.19 -12.08
CA ASP A 129 -3.70 3.24 -13.01
C ASP A 129 -2.66 4.35 -13.14
N LYS A 130 -2.05 4.78 -12.02
CA LYS A 130 -0.94 5.76 -12.05
C LYS A 130 0.27 5.24 -12.83
N THR A 131 0.63 3.97 -12.62
CA THR A 131 1.74 3.31 -13.32
C THR A 131 1.47 3.27 -14.82
N VAL A 132 0.29 2.79 -15.20
CA VAL A 132 -0.15 2.70 -16.60
C VAL A 132 -0.19 4.08 -17.25
N ALA A 133 -0.72 5.09 -16.55
CA ALA A 133 -0.75 6.46 -17.06
C ALA A 133 0.65 7.00 -17.35
N ARG A 134 1.60 6.83 -16.42
CA ARG A 134 2.99 7.30 -16.61
C ARG A 134 3.66 6.61 -17.79
N LEU A 135 3.50 5.31 -17.93
CA LEU A 135 4.09 4.52 -19.01
C LEU A 135 3.43 4.82 -20.37
N ARG A 136 2.11 5.03 -20.40
CA ARG A 136 1.37 5.42 -21.61
C ARG A 136 1.85 6.77 -22.15
N THR A 137 2.08 7.75 -21.28
CA THR A 137 2.70 9.03 -21.69
C THR A 137 4.08 8.81 -22.31
N ALA A 138 4.91 7.94 -21.72
CA ALA A 138 6.22 7.63 -22.30
C ALA A 138 6.13 6.92 -23.66
N GLN A 139 5.16 6.04 -23.89
CA GLN A 139 4.91 5.43 -25.21
C GLN A 139 4.49 6.49 -26.24
N ALA A 140 3.56 7.38 -25.89
CA ALA A 140 3.09 8.43 -26.79
C ALA A 140 4.21 9.39 -27.24
N GLU A 141 5.21 9.58 -26.39
CA GLU A 141 6.40 10.40 -26.66
C GLU A 141 7.54 9.62 -27.32
N GLY A 142 7.35 8.34 -27.65
CA GLY A 142 8.36 7.49 -28.29
C GLY A 142 9.51 7.07 -27.37
N ARG A 143 9.36 7.23 -26.05
CA ARG A 143 10.38 6.89 -25.03
C ARG A 143 10.28 5.46 -24.49
N LEU A 144 9.18 4.76 -24.78
CA LEU A 144 8.95 3.35 -24.45
C LEU A 144 8.47 2.60 -25.71
N SER A 145 8.83 1.32 -25.82
CA SER A 145 8.36 0.47 -26.92
C SER A 145 6.83 0.45 -26.99
N PRO A 146 6.21 0.60 -28.19
CA PRO A 146 4.77 0.48 -28.34
C PRO A 146 4.26 -0.95 -28.06
N ASP A 147 5.14 -1.96 -28.15
CA ASP A 147 4.80 -3.36 -27.90
C ASP A 147 4.89 -3.75 -26.41
N PHE A 148 5.29 -2.83 -25.54
CA PHE A 148 5.32 -3.08 -24.10
C PHE A 148 3.89 -3.16 -23.55
N ASP A 149 3.56 -4.29 -22.94
CA ASP A 149 2.25 -4.54 -22.33
C ASP A 149 2.10 -3.73 -21.03
N LEU A 150 1.37 -2.62 -21.13
CA LEU A 150 1.09 -1.74 -20.01
C LEU A 150 0.27 -2.43 -18.91
N ASP A 151 -0.59 -3.38 -19.26
CA ASP A 151 -1.48 -4.02 -18.29
C ASP A 151 -0.69 -4.98 -17.38
N LEU A 152 0.43 -5.52 -17.87
CA LEU A 152 1.36 -6.34 -17.08
C LEU A 152 2.33 -5.51 -16.22
N SER A 153 2.48 -4.22 -16.47
CA SER A 153 3.50 -3.38 -15.84
C SER A 153 3.47 -3.43 -14.30
N MET A 154 2.29 -3.27 -13.70
CA MET A 154 2.16 -3.27 -12.25
C MET A 154 2.49 -4.63 -11.64
N ALA A 155 2.10 -5.73 -12.28
CA ALA A 155 2.40 -7.08 -11.81
C ALA A 155 3.92 -7.36 -11.87
N LEU A 156 4.57 -6.91 -12.94
CA LEU A 156 6.02 -7.03 -13.14
C LEU A 156 6.82 -6.21 -12.12
N LEU A 157 6.38 -4.99 -11.81
CA LEU A 157 7.08 -4.09 -10.88
C LEU A 157 6.86 -4.49 -9.42
N SER A 158 5.61 -4.80 -9.04
CA SER A 158 5.25 -5.08 -7.64
C SER A 158 5.44 -6.54 -7.24
N GLY A 159 5.35 -7.48 -8.18
CA GLY A 159 5.45 -8.93 -7.91
C GLY A 159 6.73 -9.33 -7.17
N PRO A 160 7.93 -8.95 -7.66
CA PRO A 160 9.19 -9.24 -6.96
C PRO A 160 9.27 -8.61 -5.57
N LEU A 161 8.67 -7.43 -5.37
CA LEU A 161 8.64 -6.73 -4.08
C LEU A 161 7.76 -7.47 -3.08
N TYR A 162 6.55 -7.87 -3.51
CA TYR A 162 5.65 -8.66 -2.66
C TYR A 162 6.18 -10.06 -2.39
N PHE A 163 6.83 -10.71 -3.36
CA PHE A 163 7.51 -11.98 -3.13
C PHE A 163 8.57 -11.83 -2.03
N GLN A 164 9.40 -10.79 -2.11
CA GLN A 164 10.43 -10.57 -1.11
C GLN A 164 9.82 -10.25 0.26
N LEU A 165 8.84 -9.36 0.29
CA LEU A 165 8.18 -8.89 1.52
C LEU A 165 7.38 -9.99 2.23
N LEU A 166 6.62 -10.80 1.50
CA LEU A 166 5.62 -11.73 2.06
C LEU A 166 6.15 -13.16 2.16
N ILE A 167 6.96 -13.61 1.19
CA ILE A 167 7.40 -15.01 1.11
C ILE A 167 8.77 -15.17 1.75
N THR A 168 9.79 -14.49 1.21
CA THR A 168 11.16 -14.61 1.76
C THR A 168 11.35 -13.80 3.04
N GLN A 169 10.50 -12.79 3.24
CA GLN A 169 10.52 -11.83 4.35
C GLN A 169 11.86 -11.09 4.52
N GLU A 170 12.65 -10.99 3.47
CA GLU A 170 13.89 -10.22 3.45
C GLU A 170 13.61 -8.70 3.46
N PRO A 171 14.60 -7.87 3.85
CA PRO A 171 14.48 -6.43 3.76
C PRO A 171 14.31 -5.95 2.31
N LEU A 172 13.29 -5.12 2.07
CA LEU A 172 13.20 -4.35 0.83
C LEU A 172 14.26 -3.24 0.87
N THR A 173 15.11 -3.19 -0.15
CA THR A 173 16.20 -2.20 -0.25
C THR A 173 16.21 -1.58 -1.64
N HIS A 174 16.71 -0.34 -1.75
CA HIS A 174 16.88 0.32 -3.06
C HIS A 174 17.76 -0.51 -4.00
N ALA A 175 18.80 -1.17 -3.48
CA ALA A 175 19.66 -2.07 -4.26
C ALA A 175 18.91 -3.29 -4.83
N TYR A 176 17.90 -3.81 -4.11
CA TYR A 176 17.04 -4.88 -4.65
C TYR A 176 16.16 -4.36 -5.79
N VAL A 177 15.57 -3.17 -5.62
CA VAL A 177 14.75 -2.51 -6.65
C VAL A 177 15.58 -2.26 -7.90
N ASP A 178 16.80 -1.73 -7.78
CA ASP A 178 17.71 -1.54 -8.91
C ASP A 178 17.94 -2.86 -9.67
N ARG A 179 18.23 -3.95 -8.96
CA ARG A 179 18.41 -5.27 -9.60
C ARG A 179 17.15 -5.78 -10.29
N VAL A 180 15.97 -5.53 -9.73
CA VAL A 180 14.68 -5.90 -10.32
C VAL A 180 14.44 -5.11 -11.60
N LEU A 181 14.61 -3.79 -11.55
CA LEU A 181 14.42 -2.92 -12.71
C LEU A 181 15.46 -3.21 -13.80
N ASP A 182 16.72 -3.37 -13.44
CA ASP A 182 17.78 -3.74 -14.38
C ASP A 182 17.47 -5.09 -15.03
N ALA A 183 16.99 -6.09 -14.30
CA ALA A 183 16.59 -7.36 -14.90
C ALA A 183 15.38 -7.20 -15.85
N LEU A 184 14.40 -6.36 -15.48
CA LEU A 184 13.24 -6.07 -16.30
C LEU A 184 13.64 -5.38 -17.61
N PHE A 185 14.46 -4.33 -17.53
CA PHE A 185 14.87 -3.49 -18.65
C PHE A 185 16.02 -4.06 -19.48
N ALA A 186 16.96 -4.79 -18.87
CA ALA A 186 18.00 -5.52 -19.60
C ALA A 186 17.44 -6.71 -20.39
N GLY A 187 16.33 -7.31 -19.92
CA GLY A 187 15.56 -8.29 -20.69
C GLY A 187 14.82 -7.69 -21.90
N MET A 188 14.62 -6.37 -21.92
CA MET A 188 13.97 -5.63 -23.00
C MET A 188 14.95 -4.96 -23.98
N ALA A 189 16.24 -4.90 -23.64
CA ALA A 189 17.28 -4.49 -24.58
C ALA A 189 17.54 -5.61 -25.60
N LYS A 190 17.50 -5.26 -26.89
CA LYS A 190 17.69 -6.18 -28.02
C LYS A 190 18.93 -7.05 -27.76
N ARG A 191 18.78 -8.38 -27.68
CA ARG A 191 19.92 -9.28 -27.88
C ARG A 191 20.46 -8.99 -29.28
N ALA A 192 21.69 -8.50 -29.33
CA ALA A 192 22.44 -8.36 -30.57
C ALA A 192 22.62 -9.72 -31.25
#